data_AF-A0A0D0SEF0-F1
#
_entry.id   AF-A0A0D0SEF0-F1
#
_cell.length_a   1.000
_cell.length_b   1.000
_cell.length_c   1.000
_cell.angle_alpha   90.00
_cell.angle_beta   90.00
_cell.angle_gamma   90.00
#
_symmetry.space_group_name_H-M   'P 1'
#
loop_
_entity.id
_entity.type
_entity.pdbx_description
1 polymer ?
#
loop_
_entity_poly.entity_id
_entity_poly.type
_entity_poly.pdbx_seq_one_letter_code
_entity_poly.pdbx_strand_id
1 'polypeptide(L)'
;MKVFLDANNCRDLFADWQWNPGNGEVKADLNKMIMKRNAIQNGIYVGDILGDAISARDAGLKFIHAAYGFGNVDDEYCIAKIHSFKELGSAICG
;
A
#
# COMPACT_ATOMS: atom_id res chain seq x y z
N MET A 1 6.15 -1.79 -13.75
CA MET A 1 4.90 -2.30 -13.15
C MET A 1 4.09 -3.15 -14.13
N LYS A 2 3.54 -2.59 -15.21
CA LYS A 2 2.64 -3.34 -16.11
C LYS A 2 3.27 -4.62 -16.69
N VAL A 3 4.49 -4.54 -17.24
CA VAL A 3 5.23 -5.72 -17.75
C VAL A 3 5.45 -6.78 -16.67
N PHE A 4 5.74 -6.37 -15.43
CA PHE A 4 5.94 -7.30 -14.31
C PHE A 4 4.64 -8.03 -13.96
N LEU A 5 3.52 -7.32 -13.89
CA LEU A 5 2.21 -7.93 -13.60
C LEU A 5 1.76 -8.86 -14.74
N ASP A 6 1.95 -8.44 -15.99
CA ASP A 6 1.61 -9.22 -17.17
C ASP A 6 2.45 -10.51 -17.22
N ALA A 7 3.77 -10.43 -16.98
CA ALA A 7 4.68 -11.58 -16.98
C ALA A 7 4.40 -12.60 -15.84
N ASN A 8 3.76 -12.17 -14.76
CA ASN A 8 3.40 -13.02 -13.62
C ASN A 8 1.91 -13.41 -13.60
N ASN A 9 1.13 -13.12 -14.65
CA ASN A 9 -0.32 -13.38 -14.73
C ASN A 9 -1.13 -12.74 -13.60
N CYS A 10 -0.67 -11.59 -13.09
CA CYS A 10 -1.29 -10.89 -11.97
C CYS A 10 -2.10 -9.66 -12.40
N ARG A 11 -2.15 -9.33 -13.71
CA ARG A 11 -2.76 -8.09 -14.20
C ARG A 11 -4.22 -7.92 -13.76
N ASP A 12 -4.98 -9.01 -13.77
CA ASP A 12 -6.41 -9.02 -13.47
C ASP A 12 -6.71 -9.01 -11.95
N LEU A 13 -5.69 -9.13 -11.11
CA LEU A 13 -5.83 -9.00 -9.65
C LEU A 13 -5.91 -7.53 -9.19
N PHE A 14 -5.58 -6.57 -10.06
CA PHE A 14 -5.52 -5.15 -9.74
C PHE A 14 -6.54 -4.35 -10.55
N ALA A 15 -7.50 -3.74 -9.86
CA ALA A 15 -8.54 -2.90 -10.47
C ALA A 15 -8.02 -1.57 -11.02
N ASP A 16 -6.97 -1.01 -10.41
CA ASP A 16 -6.45 0.31 -10.72
C ASP A 16 -4.96 0.42 -10.32
N TRP A 17 -4.25 1.42 -10.86
CA TRP A 17 -2.86 1.74 -10.51
C TRP A 17 -2.63 3.25 -10.55
N GLN A 18 -1.77 3.74 -9.66
CA GLN A 18 -1.24 5.10 -9.71
C GLN A 18 0.29 5.03 -9.74
N TRP A 19 0.90 5.99 -10.44
CA TRP A 19 2.34 6.21 -10.41
C TRP A 19 2.62 7.72 -10.34
N ASN A 20 3.74 8.09 -9.72
CA ASN A 20 4.20 9.46 -9.66
C ASN A 20 5.01 9.78 -10.92
N PRO A 21 4.56 10.68 -11.82
CA PRO A 21 5.30 11.03 -13.03
C PRO A 21 6.48 12.00 -12.77
N GLY A 22 6.74 12.41 -11.53
CA GLY A 22 7.82 13.33 -11.16
C GLY A 22 7.43 14.81 -11.16
N ASN A 23 6.14 15.12 -11.12
CA ASN A 23 5.58 16.49 -11.09
C ASN A 23 5.53 17.11 -9.68
N GLY A 24 6.14 16.46 -8.67
CA GLY A 24 6.18 16.95 -7.29
C GLY A 24 4.99 16.52 -6.42
N GLU A 25 4.05 15.72 -6.94
CA GLU A 25 2.98 15.12 -6.11
C GLU A 25 3.59 14.19 -5.06
N VAL A 26 3.24 14.38 -3.79
CA VAL A 26 3.67 13.49 -2.71
C VAL A 26 2.81 12.23 -2.69
N LYS A 27 3.36 11.09 -2.23
CA LYS A 27 2.68 9.79 -2.25
C LYS A 27 1.29 9.81 -1.59
N ALA A 28 1.10 10.63 -0.55
CA ALA A 28 -0.18 10.77 0.14
C ALA A 28 -1.29 11.32 -0.77
N ASP A 29 -0.97 12.26 -1.67
CA ASP A 29 -1.96 12.83 -2.59
C ASP A 29 -2.33 11.83 -3.69
N LEU A 30 -1.34 11.07 -4.17
CA LEU A 30 -1.57 9.95 -5.09
C LEU A 30 -2.50 8.90 -4.47
N ASN A 31 -2.33 8.60 -3.19
CA ASN A 31 -3.23 7.71 -2.43
C ASN A 31 -4.65 8.28 -2.36
N LYS A 32 -4.80 9.58 -2.06
CA LYS A 32 -6.13 10.23 -2.04
C LYS A 32 -6.79 10.22 -3.41
N MET A 33 -6.03 10.39 -4.50
CA MET A 33 -6.54 10.34 -5.87
C MET A 33 -7.05 8.93 -6.23
N ILE A 34 -6.31 7.86 -5.88
CA ILE A 34 -6.76 6.49 -6.14
C ILE A 34 -7.97 6.12 -5.29
N MET A 35 -8.03 6.57 -4.04
CA MET A 35 -9.19 6.38 -3.19
C MET A 35 -10.42 7.08 -3.78
N LYS A 36 -10.28 8.34 -4.18
CA LYS A 36 -11.38 9.15 -4.74
C LYS A 36 -11.95 8.54 -6.01
N ARG A 37 -11.12 8.13 -6.97
CA ARG A 37 -11.60 7.59 -8.26
C ARG A 37 -12.23 6.20 -8.13
N ASN A 38 -11.86 5.44 -7.09
CA ASN A 38 -12.43 4.12 -6.80
C ASN A 38 -13.50 4.14 -5.70
N ALA A 39 -13.92 5.32 -5.23
CA ALA A 39 -14.86 5.49 -4.12
C ALA A 39 -14.46 4.70 -2.84
N ILE A 40 -13.16 4.55 -2.58
CA ILE A 40 -12.65 3.87 -1.39
C ILE A 40 -12.73 4.83 -0.20
N GLN A 41 -13.64 4.52 0.74
CA GLN A 41 -13.76 5.26 2.00
C GLN A 41 -12.92 4.67 3.12
N ASN A 42 -12.80 3.34 3.15
CA ASN A 42 -12.01 2.59 4.13
C ASN A 42 -11.07 1.66 3.38
N GLY A 43 -9.77 1.93 3.49
CA GLY A 43 -8.72 1.15 2.84
C GLY A 43 -7.58 0.82 3.80
N ILE A 44 -6.84 -0.22 3.45
CA ILE A 44 -5.58 -0.60 4.09
C ILE A 44 -4.48 -0.43 3.05
N TYR A 45 -3.44 0.32 3.40
CA TYR A 45 -2.22 0.41 2.62
C TYR A 45 -1.23 -0.63 3.13
N VAL A 46 -0.66 -1.42 2.21
CA VAL A 46 0.39 -2.40 2.52
C VAL A 46 1.69 -1.93 1.89
N GLY A 47 2.75 -1.78 2.70
CA GLY A 47 4.06 -1.32 2.25
C GLY A 47 5.18 -1.76 3.19
N ASP A 48 6.42 -1.55 2.80
CA ASP A 48 7.60 -2.07 3.50
C ASP A 48 8.49 -0.96 4.11
N ILE A 49 8.50 0.24 3.54
CA ILE A 49 9.34 1.35 4.04
C ILE A 49 8.57 2.39 4.87
N LEU A 50 9.27 3.15 5.73
CA LEU A 50 8.70 4.25 6.52
C LEU A 50 7.95 5.28 5.66
N GLY A 51 8.44 5.53 4.44
CA GLY A 51 7.77 6.43 3.49
C GLY A 51 6.38 5.95 3.05
N ASP A 52 6.11 4.63 3.06
CA ASP A 52 4.75 4.12 2.85
C ASP A 52 3.86 4.39 4.06
N ALA A 53 4.39 4.14 5.27
CA ALA A 53 3.64 4.31 6.50
C ALA A 53 3.21 5.78 6.72
N ILE A 54 4.13 6.73 6.49
CA ILE A 54 3.83 8.17 6.52
C ILE A 54 2.77 8.51 5.47
N SER A 55 2.96 8.02 4.23
CA SER A 55 2.02 8.26 3.14
C SER A 55 0.61 7.70 3.40
N ALA A 56 0.52 6.55 4.08
CA ALA A 56 -0.75 5.95 4.49
C ALA A 56 -1.42 6.81 5.58
N ARG A 57 -0.66 7.21 6.60
CA ARG A 57 -1.13 8.09 7.67
C ARG A 57 -1.69 9.40 7.14
N ASP A 58 -0.94 10.08 6.27
CA ASP A 58 -1.31 11.38 5.71
C ASP A 58 -2.48 11.28 4.71
N ALA A 59 -2.77 10.07 4.20
CA ALA A 59 -3.94 9.73 3.40
C ALA A 59 -5.13 9.23 4.24
N GLY A 60 -4.99 9.08 5.56
CA GLY A 60 -6.03 8.55 6.44
C GLY A 60 -6.29 7.04 6.29
N LEU A 61 -5.29 6.29 5.80
CA LEU A 61 -5.36 4.85 5.61
C LEU A 61 -4.78 4.10 6.81
N LYS A 62 -5.36 2.93 7.11
CA LYS A 62 -4.70 1.95 7.98
C LYS A 62 -3.45 1.42 7.26
N PHE A 63 -2.39 1.10 8.01
CA PHE A 63 -1.14 0.62 7.42
C PHE A 63 -0.76 -0.77 7.95
N ILE A 64 -0.47 -1.69 7.04
CA ILE A 64 0.15 -2.99 7.36
C ILE A 64 1.58 -2.98 6.84
N HIS A 65 2.52 -3.24 7.74
CA HIS A 65 3.94 -3.33 7.40
C HIS A 65 4.27 -4.73 6.88
N ALA A 66 4.71 -4.81 5.62
CA ALA A 66 5.31 -6.01 5.03
C ALA A 66 6.80 -6.11 5.40
N ALA A 67 7.08 -6.64 6.60
CA ALA A 67 8.43 -6.67 7.19
C ALA A 67 9.42 -7.62 6.49
N TYR A 68 8.97 -8.37 5.47
CA TYR A 68 9.81 -9.15 4.58
C TYR A 68 10.37 -8.34 3.40
N GLY A 69 9.97 -7.06 3.26
CA GLY A 69 10.49 -6.13 2.26
C GLY A 69 11.70 -5.35 2.76
N PHE A 70 11.81 -4.08 2.33
CA PHE A 70 12.92 -3.20 2.63
C PHE A 70 12.61 -2.24 3.77
N GLY A 71 13.63 -1.89 4.56
CA GLY A 71 13.54 -0.86 5.59
C GLY A 71 13.02 -1.36 6.94
N ASN A 72 12.79 -0.42 7.85
CA ASN A 72 12.20 -0.67 9.15
C ASN A 72 11.09 0.35 9.42
N VAL A 73 9.98 -0.11 9.97
CA VAL A 73 8.85 0.72 10.38
C VAL A 73 8.51 0.36 11.82
N ASP A 74 8.50 1.37 12.67
CA ASP A 74 8.16 1.22 14.08
C ASP A 74 6.69 0.83 14.25
N ASP A 75 6.41 0.06 15.30
CA ASP A 75 5.08 -0.53 15.53
C ASP A 75 3.99 0.53 15.69
N GLU A 76 4.35 1.76 16.11
CA GLU A 76 3.42 2.88 16.23
C GLU A 76 2.78 3.33 14.89
N TYR A 77 3.40 3.00 13.76
CA TYR A 77 2.93 3.40 12.43
C TYR A 77 2.06 2.33 11.75
N CYS A 78 1.97 1.12 12.30
CA CYS A 78 1.26 0.01 11.65
C CYS A 78 0.22 -0.64 12.58
N ILE A 79 -0.91 -1.05 12.01
CA ILE A 79 -1.92 -1.82 12.74
C ILE A 79 -1.56 -3.31 12.83
N ALA A 80 -0.70 -3.78 11.93
CA ALA A 80 -0.18 -5.13 11.90
C ALA A 80 1.16 -5.15 11.15
N LYS A 81 1.99 -6.12 11.50
CA LYS A 81 3.26 -6.42 10.83
C LYS A 81 3.20 -7.87 10.35
N ILE A 82 3.48 -8.10 9.07
CA ILE A 82 3.47 -9.43 8.46
C ILE A 82 4.88 -9.80 7.97
N HIS A 83 5.29 -11.04 8.19
CA HIS A 83 6.60 -11.58 7.79
C HIS A 83 6.52 -12.46 6.54
N SER A 84 5.31 -12.68 6.03
CA SER A 84 5.08 -13.30 4.73
C SER A 84 3.75 -12.83 4.13
N PHE A 85 3.62 -12.88 2.79
CA PHE A 85 2.36 -12.52 2.13
C PHE A 85 1.19 -13.42 2.56
N LYS A 86 1.46 -14.67 2.99
CA LYS A 86 0.44 -15.62 3.47
C LYS A 86 -0.28 -15.15 4.73
N GLU A 87 0.36 -14.33 5.54
CA GLU A 87 -0.21 -13.78 6.77
C GLU A 87 -1.21 -12.64 6.52
N LEU A 88 -1.22 -12.06 5.31
CA LEU A 88 -2.05 -10.90 4.99
C LEU A 88 -3.54 -11.17 5.24
N GLY A 89 -4.03 -12.37 4.90
CA GLY A 89 -5.43 -12.76 5.15
C GLY A 89 -5.80 -12.74 6.63
N SER A 90 -4.92 -13.24 7.50
CA SER A 90 -5.12 -13.21 8.95
C SER A 90 -5.04 -11.78 9.51
N ALA A 91 -4.18 -10.93 8.95
CA ALA A 91 -3.99 -9.56 9.39
C ALA A 91 -5.17 -8.62 9.05
N ILE A 92 -6.02 -8.97 8.06
CA ILE A 92 -7.19 -8.16 7.66
C ILE A 92 -8.52 -8.68 8.21
N CYS A 93 -8.60 -9.95 8.60
CA CYS A 93 -9.82 -10.59 9.10
C CYS A 93 -9.92 -10.63 10.63
N GLY A 94 -8.91 -10.13 11.34
CA GLY A 94 -8.86 -10.01 12.80
C GLY A 94 -9.57 -8.78 13.36
#